data_AF-A0A847JTR2-F1
#
_entry.id   AF-A0A847JTR2-F1
#
_cell.length_a   1.000
_cell.length_b   1.000
_cell.length_c   1.000
_cell.angle_alpha   90.00
_cell.angle_beta   90.00
_cell.angle_gamma   90.00
#
_symmetry.space_group_name_H-M   'P 1'
#
loop_
_entity.id
_entity.type
_entity.pdbx_description
1 polymer ?
#
loop_
_entity_poly.entity_id
_entity_poly.type
_entity_poly.pdbx_seq_one_letter_code
_entity_poly.pdbx_strand_id
1 'polypeptide(L)'
;MQDAQDSKGDARRPDRREFLTGLAGASVAAMGFPTVADAASRQANERIGIGFIGVGGRGTALFHDLLQRKREGANIEILAVCDVWDRRTQDRVRETQGRARGYRDYRELLAQPGVDAVVIATPDHWHSKQTIDAMRAGKDVYCEKPLTLYWQQAKDVAKASK
;
A
#
# COMPACT_ATOMS: atom_id res chain seq x y z
N MET A 1 -10.13 -35.34 58.01
CA MET A 1 -11.16 -34.58 57.27
C MET A 1 -11.00 -33.13 57.75
N GLN A 2 -10.15 -32.34 57.09
CA GLN A 2 -10.50 -31.42 55.98
C GLN A 2 -11.39 -30.28 56.51
N ASP A 3 -11.09 -28.98 56.41
CA ASP A 3 -10.39 -28.20 55.38
C ASP A 3 -9.88 -26.88 56.02
N ALA A 4 -8.64 -26.45 55.79
CA ALA A 4 -8.11 -25.67 54.65
C ALA A 4 -8.31 -24.13 54.78
N GLN A 5 -7.18 -23.44 54.68
CA GLN A 5 -7.01 -21.98 54.61
C GLN A 5 -7.69 -21.39 53.37
N ASP A 6 -8.14 -20.13 53.41
CA ASP A 6 -8.04 -19.27 52.23
C ASP A 6 -8.00 -17.77 52.59
N SER A 7 -6.77 -17.23 52.70
CA SER A 7 -6.50 -15.79 52.72
C SER A 7 -6.38 -15.30 51.28
N LYS A 8 -7.43 -14.67 50.74
CA LYS A 8 -7.33 -14.00 49.43
C LYS A 8 -6.85 -12.56 49.61
N GLY A 9 -5.58 -12.34 49.27
CA GLY A 9 -5.00 -11.01 49.09
C GLY A 9 -5.64 -10.30 47.90
N ASP A 10 -6.05 -9.05 48.13
CA ASP A 10 -6.57 -8.14 47.13
C ASP A 10 -5.43 -7.64 46.21
N ALA A 11 -5.42 -8.08 44.96
CA ALA A 11 -4.44 -7.64 43.96
C ALA A 11 -4.83 -6.26 43.42
N ARG A 12 -4.20 -5.21 43.95
CA ARG A 12 -4.36 -3.83 43.51
C ARG A 12 -4.03 -3.69 42.01
N ARG A 13 -5.01 -3.26 41.20
CA ARG A 13 -4.80 -2.91 39.79
C ARG A 13 -3.95 -1.63 39.71
N PRO A 14 -2.84 -1.61 38.95
CA PRO A 14 -2.04 -0.40 38.81
C PRO A 14 -2.87 0.70 38.15
N ASP A 15 -2.83 1.89 38.75
CA ASP A 15 -3.55 3.06 38.25
C ASP A 15 -2.89 3.57 36.96
N ARG A 16 -3.69 4.17 36.06
CA ARG A 16 -3.22 4.72 34.78
C ARG A 16 -2.08 5.72 34.95
N ARG A 17 -1.98 6.35 36.12
CA ARG A 17 -0.87 7.24 36.49
C ARG A 17 0.46 6.51 36.72
N GLU A 18 0.46 5.34 37.34
CA GLU A 18 1.68 4.53 37.54
C GLU A 18 2.26 4.06 36.21
N PHE A 19 1.39 3.70 35.25
CA PHE A 19 1.81 3.29 33.90
C PHE A 19 2.46 4.44 33.12
N LEU A 20 1.95 5.67 33.26
CA LEU A 20 2.53 6.85 32.60
C LEU A 20 3.84 7.32 33.26
N THR A 21 4.02 7.11 34.57
CA THR A 21 5.29 7.41 35.25
C THR A 21 6.38 6.34 35.02
N GLY A 22 6.02 5.12 34.61
CA GLY A 22 6.98 4.06 34.29
C GLY A 22 7.84 4.32 33.04
N LEU A 23 7.48 5.31 32.21
CA LEU A 23 8.21 5.70 30.99
C LEU A 23 9.15 6.90 31.19
N ALA A 24 9.17 7.52 32.36
CA ALA A 24 9.99 8.71 32.61
C ALA A 24 11.47 8.40 32.97
N GLY A 25 11.89 7.12 32.93
CA GLY A 25 13.16 6.67 33.51
C GLY A 25 14.29 6.28 32.55
N ALA A 26 14.17 6.47 31.23
CA ALA A 26 15.25 6.11 30.29
C ALA A 26 15.32 7.06 29.07
N SER A 27 15.45 8.36 29.32
CA SER A 27 15.87 9.32 28.29
C SER A 27 17.36 9.66 28.49
N VAL A 28 18.22 8.69 28.20
CA VAL A 28 19.60 9.01 27.82
C VAL A 28 19.52 9.59 26.42
N ALA A 29 19.75 10.90 26.32
CA ALA A 29 19.81 11.63 25.07
C ALA A 29 20.88 11.02 24.15
N ALA A 30 20.47 10.21 23.17
CA ALA A 30 21.28 9.87 22.02
C ALA A 30 21.19 11.01 21.01
N MET A 31 21.86 12.13 21.31
CA MET A 31 22.09 13.17 20.29
C MET A 31 23.00 12.57 19.22
N GLY A 32 22.46 12.31 18.02
CA GLY A 32 23.26 12.21 16.79
C GLY A 32 23.13 10.95 15.95
N PHE A 33 22.45 9.89 16.40
CA PHE A 33 22.27 8.68 15.59
C PHE A 33 20.78 8.40 15.36
N PRO A 34 20.33 8.19 14.11
CA PRO A 34 18.95 7.81 13.84
C PRO A 34 18.66 6.50 14.59
N THR A 35 17.60 6.50 15.39
CA THR A 35 17.16 5.28 16.06
C THR A 35 16.62 4.29 15.04
N VAL A 36 16.56 2.99 15.37
CA VAL A 36 15.91 1.99 14.51
C VAL A 36 14.45 2.36 14.23
N ALA A 37 13.79 3.03 15.19
CA ALA A 37 12.45 3.57 15.02
C ALA A 37 12.41 4.75 14.02
N ASP A 38 13.38 5.68 14.07
CA ASP A 38 13.50 6.76 13.08
C ASP A 38 13.78 6.22 11.68
N ALA A 39 14.70 5.25 11.56
CA ALA A 39 15.02 4.61 10.28
C ALA A 39 13.81 3.87 9.70
N ALA A 40 13.10 3.09 10.53
CA ALA A 40 11.87 2.41 10.12
C ALA A 40 10.75 3.39 9.73
N SER A 41 10.63 4.52 10.45
CA SER A 41 9.63 5.56 10.15
C SER A 41 9.94 6.29 8.85
N ARG A 42 11.21 6.64 8.58
CA ARG A 42 11.66 7.23 7.31
C ARG A 42 11.44 6.27 6.15
N GLN A 43 11.80 5.00 6.32
CA GLN A 43 11.58 3.99 5.29
C GLN A 43 10.09 3.78 5.01
N ALA A 44 9.23 3.84 6.03
CA ALA A 44 7.78 3.81 5.84
C ALA A 44 7.27 5.07 5.13
N ASN A 45 7.87 6.23 5.36
CA ASN A 45 7.52 7.50 4.73
C ASN A 45 8.03 7.63 3.28
N GLU A 46 9.09 6.92 2.91
CA GLU A 46 9.65 6.85 1.56
C GLU A 46 9.11 5.68 0.72
N ARG A 47 8.20 4.86 1.29
CA ARG A 47 7.67 3.68 0.61
C ARG A 47 6.66 4.08 -0.45
N ILE A 48 6.90 3.68 -1.69
CA ILE A 48 5.99 3.94 -2.81
C ILE A 48 4.83 2.94 -2.78
N GLY A 49 3.61 3.44 -2.59
CA GLY A 49 2.38 2.68 -2.70
C GLY A 49 1.93 2.55 -4.16
N ILE A 50 1.68 1.31 -4.59
CA ILE A 50 1.36 1.00 -5.98
C ILE A 50 -0.06 0.44 -6.10
N GLY A 51 -0.82 0.98 -7.05
CA GLY A 51 -2.10 0.45 -7.48
C GLY A 51 -2.01 -0.26 -8.82
N PHE A 52 -2.73 -1.36 -9.01
CA PHE A 52 -2.87 -2.04 -10.29
C PHE A 52 -4.25 -1.86 -10.88
N ILE A 53 -4.33 -1.41 -12.14
CA ILE A 53 -5.56 -1.31 -12.91
C ILE A 53 -5.47 -2.31 -14.07
N GLY A 54 -6.22 -3.40 -13.96
CA GLY A 54 -6.12 -4.56 -14.83
C GLY A 54 -5.09 -5.57 -14.32
N VAL A 55 -5.56 -6.73 -13.84
CA VAL A 55 -4.71 -7.83 -13.33
C VAL A 55 -5.02 -9.15 -14.04
N GLY A 56 -5.33 -9.05 -15.34
CA GLY A 56 -5.35 -10.18 -16.28
C GLY A 56 -3.96 -10.49 -16.83
N GLY A 57 -3.87 -11.18 -17.99
CA GLY A 57 -2.62 -11.73 -18.55
C GLY A 57 -1.32 -10.95 -18.29
N ARG A 58 -1.13 -9.78 -18.94
CA ARG A 58 0.08 -8.96 -18.73
C ARG A 58 0.12 -8.30 -17.36
N GLY A 59 -1.01 -7.84 -16.83
CA GLY A 59 -1.10 -7.27 -15.49
C GLY A 59 -0.62 -8.23 -14.39
N THR A 60 -0.92 -9.54 -14.52
CA THR A 60 -0.42 -10.59 -13.62
C THR A 60 1.10 -10.72 -13.67
N ALA A 61 1.70 -10.69 -14.86
CA ALA A 61 3.16 -10.76 -14.99
C ALA A 61 3.83 -9.55 -14.31
N LEU A 62 3.37 -8.33 -14.61
CA LEU A 62 3.89 -7.10 -13.99
C LEU A 62 3.68 -7.08 -12.48
N PHE A 63 2.54 -7.58 -12.01
CA PHE A 63 2.25 -7.73 -10.59
C PHE A 63 3.26 -8.64 -9.89
N HIS A 64 3.58 -9.78 -10.49
CA HIS A 64 4.58 -10.70 -9.95
C HIS A 64 6.00 -10.13 -10.00
N ASP A 65 6.35 -9.39 -11.06
CA ASP A 65 7.64 -8.70 -11.16
C ASP A 65 7.81 -7.68 -10.02
N LEU A 66 6.77 -6.88 -9.71
CA LEU A 66 6.83 -5.94 -8.59
C LEU A 66 6.84 -6.64 -7.22
N LEU A 67 6.13 -7.76 -7.05
CA LEU A 67 6.28 -8.56 -5.83
C LEU A 67 7.70 -9.11 -5.68
N GLN A 68 8.34 -9.51 -6.77
CA GLN A 68 9.71 -9.99 -6.76
C GLN A 68 10.68 -8.84 -6.42
N ARG A 69 10.55 -7.67 -7.04
CA ARG A 69 11.36 -6.48 -6.72
C ARG A 69 11.25 -6.09 -5.24
N LYS A 70 10.04 -6.18 -4.68
CA LYS A 70 9.83 -5.95 -3.24
C LYS A 70 10.60 -6.94 -2.38
N ARG A 71 10.61 -8.24 -2.74
CA ARG A 71 11.38 -9.27 -2.01
C ARG A 71 12.89 -9.03 -2.13
N GLU A 72 13.34 -8.45 -3.22
CA GLU A 72 14.74 -8.04 -3.46
C GLU A 72 15.12 -6.74 -2.74
N GLY A 73 14.20 -6.14 -1.98
CA GLY A 73 14.46 -4.97 -1.14
C GLY A 73 14.01 -3.64 -1.71
N ALA A 74 13.30 -3.61 -2.86
CA ALA A 74 12.68 -2.37 -3.33
C ALA A 74 11.65 -1.87 -2.29
N ASN A 75 11.74 -0.59 -1.93
CA ASN A 75 10.84 0.04 -0.94
C ASN A 75 9.48 0.38 -1.55
N ILE A 76 8.74 -0.65 -1.95
CA ILE A 76 7.44 -0.56 -2.61
C ILE A 76 6.40 -1.45 -1.91
N GLU A 77 5.13 -1.07 -2.00
CA GLU A 77 4.02 -1.88 -1.51
C GLU A 77 2.84 -1.83 -2.48
N ILE A 78 2.28 -3.00 -2.82
CA ILE A 78 1.07 -3.04 -3.62
C ILE A 78 -0.11 -2.88 -2.67
N LEU A 79 -0.77 -1.71 -2.74
CA LEU A 79 -1.83 -1.31 -1.81
C LEU A 79 -3.23 -1.41 -2.42
N ALA A 80 -3.33 -1.51 -3.75
CA ALA A 80 -4.61 -1.61 -4.43
C ALA A 80 -4.52 -2.46 -5.70
N VAL A 81 -5.55 -3.24 -5.96
CA VAL A 81 -5.72 -3.99 -7.21
C VAL A 81 -7.13 -3.82 -7.73
N CYS A 82 -7.28 -3.61 -9.03
CA CYS A 82 -8.56 -3.38 -9.69
C CYS A 82 -8.70 -4.27 -10.92
N ASP A 83 -9.81 -4.98 -11.02
CA ASP A 83 -10.25 -5.69 -12.23
C ASP A 83 -11.78 -5.80 -12.20
N VAL A 84 -12.42 -5.82 -13.37
CA VAL A 84 -13.87 -6.01 -13.48
C VAL A 84 -14.29 -7.43 -13.11
N TRP A 85 -13.36 -8.37 -13.16
CA TRP A 85 -13.55 -9.76 -12.75
C TRP A 85 -13.04 -9.99 -11.33
N ASP A 86 -13.98 -10.08 -10.38
CA ASP A 86 -13.69 -10.16 -8.93
C ASP A 86 -12.74 -11.29 -8.55
N ARG A 87 -12.78 -12.43 -9.25
CA ARG A 87 -11.88 -13.56 -8.98
C ARG A 87 -10.41 -13.15 -9.11
N ARG A 88 -10.05 -12.41 -10.16
CA ARG A 88 -8.67 -11.95 -10.37
C ARG A 88 -8.24 -11.01 -9.25
N THR A 89 -9.10 -10.05 -8.92
CA THR A 89 -8.88 -9.11 -7.82
C THR A 89 -8.64 -9.84 -6.50
N GLN A 90 -9.51 -10.79 -6.14
CA GLN A 90 -9.38 -11.56 -4.90
C GLN A 90 -8.10 -12.40 -4.86
N ASP A 91 -7.72 -13.03 -5.97
CA ASP A 91 -6.49 -13.82 -6.04
C ASP A 91 -5.25 -12.95 -5.86
N ARG A 92 -5.21 -11.76 -6.47
CA ARG A 92 -4.11 -10.79 -6.25
C ARG A 92 -4.07 -10.27 -4.82
N VAL A 93 -5.22 -9.95 -4.22
CA VAL A 93 -5.29 -9.53 -2.80
C VAL A 93 -4.68 -10.60 -1.90
N ARG A 94 -5.03 -11.88 -2.12
CA ARG A 94 -4.45 -13.00 -1.35
C ARG A 94 -2.92 -13.07 -1.47
N GLU A 95 -2.37 -12.86 -2.67
CA GLU A 95 -0.93 -12.89 -2.89
C GLU A 95 -0.18 -11.71 -2.25
N THR A 96 -0.85 -10.58 -2.03
CA THR A 96 -0.31 -9.49 -1.21
C THR A 96 -0.42 -9.75 0.30
N GLN A 97 -0.85 -10.95 0.72
CA GLN A 97 -1.15 -11.28 2.11
C GLN A 97 -2.22 -10.36 2.72
N GLY A 98 -3.18 -9.91 1.90
CA GLY A 98 -4.24 -9.01 2.32
C GLY A 98 -3.84 -7.53 2.48
N ARG A 99 -2.61 -7.15 2.12
CA ARG A 99 -2.17 -5.74 2.18
C ARG A 99 -2.86 -4.86 1.13
N ALA A 100 -3.10 -5.40 -0.07
CA ALA A 100 -3.82 -4.68 -1.10
C ALA A 100 -5.33 -4.74 -0.88
N ARG A 101 -6.02 -3.62 -1.14
CA ARG A 101 -7.48 -3.61 -1.26
C ARG A 101 -7.90 -3.91 -2.70
N GLY A 102 -8.93 -4.74 -2.84
CA GLY A 102 -9.54 -5.07 -4.12
C GLY A 102 -10.62 -4.06 -4.52
N TYR A 103 -10.63 -3.68 -5.80
CA TYR A 103 -11.62 -2.80 -6.41
C TYR A 103 -12.17 -3.39 -7.70
N ARG A 104 -13.40 -3.00 -8.02
CA ARG A 104 -14.02 -3.29 -9.31
C ARG A 104 -14.01 -2.07 -10.24
N ASP A 105 -14.04 -0.87 -9.66
CA ASP A 105 -13.94 0.42 -10.36
C ASP A 105 -12.58 1.07 -10.08
N TYR A 106 -11.81 1.35 -11.13
CA TYR A 106 -10.48 1.95 -10.97
C TYR A 106 -10.54 3.37 -10.40
N ARG A 107 -11.67 4.07 -10.54
CA ARG A 107 -11.83 5.42 -9.99
C ARG A 107 -11.83 5.41 -8.46
N GLU A 108 -12.36 4.35 -7.85
CA GLU A 108 -12.28 4.14 -6.40
C GLU A 108 -10.84 3.84 -5.96
N LEU A 109 -10.10 3.07 -6.76
CA LEU A 109 -8.67 2.83 -6.54
C LEU A 109 -7.85 4.13 -6.61
N LEU A 110 -8.13 5.00 -7.58
CA LEU A 110 -7.45 6.31 -7.72
C LEU A 110 -7.71 7.23 -6.51
N ALA A 111 -8.86 7.09 -5.86
CA ALA A 111 -9.18 7.82 -4.65
C ALA A 111 -8.54 7.24 -3.37
N GLN A 112 -7.89 6.07 -3.44
CA GLN A 112 -7.26 5.45 -2.28
C GLN A 112 -6.07 6.29 -1.76
N PRO A 113 -6.07 6.68 -0.48
CA PRO A 113 -4.90 7.30 0.14
C PRO A 113 -3.69 6.37 0.19
N GLY A 114 -2.49 6.94 0.02
CA GLY A 114 -1.23 6.20 0.04
C GLY A 114 -0.93 5.38 -1.21
N VAL A 115 -1.80 5.37 -2.22
CA VAL A 115 -1.41 4.93 -3.58
C VAL A 115 -0.76 6.11 -4.27
N ASP A 116 0.52 6.01 -4.58
CA ASP A 116 1.33 7.08 -5.18
C ASP A 116 1.44 6.91 -6.70
N ALA A 117 1.58 5.66 -7.16
CA ALA A 117 1.70 5.31 -8.57
C ALA A 117 0.70 4.22 -8.98
N VAL A 118 0.33 4.17 -10.26
CA VAL A 118 -0.48 3.11 -10.84
C VAL A 118 0.18 2.42 -12.02
N VAL A 119 -0.03 1.10 -12.10
CA VAL A 119 0.28 0.26 -13.25
C VAL A 119 -1.03 -0.02 -14.00
N ILE A 120 -1.12 0.42 -15.26
CA ILE A 120 -2.27 0.23 -16.13
C ILE A 120 -1.95 -0.88 -17.13
N ALA A 121 -2.69 -2.00 -17.04
CA ALA A 121 -2.53 -3.17 -17.90
C ALA A 121 -3.88 -3.75 -18.34
N THR A 122 -4.86 -2.87 -18.57
CA THR A 122 -6.17 -3.20 -19.15
C THR A 122 -6.08 -3.44 -20.66
N PRO A 123 -7.18 -3.75 -21.37
CA PRO A 123 -7.19 -3.63 -22.82
C PRO A 123 -6.81 -2.22 -23.29
N ASP A 124 -6.09 -2.14 -24.40
CA ASP A 124 -5.49 -0.94 -25.00
C ASP A 124 -6.46 0.24 -25.21
N HIS A 125 -7.72 -0.03 -25.56
CA HIS A 125 -8.75 1.01 -25.73
C HIS A 125 -9.07 1.79 -24.45
N TRP A 126 -8.66 1.31 -23.26
CA TRP A 126 -8.82 2.01 -21.98
C TRP A 126 -7.60 2.84 -21.57
N HIS A 127 -6.42 2.57 -22.13
CA HIS A 127 -5.15 3.11 -21.65
C HIS A 127 -5.12 4.63 -21.60
N SER A 128 -5.52 5.30 -22.68
CA SER A 128 -5.52 6.77 -22.75
C SER A 128 -6.38 7.38 -21.63
N LYS A 129 -7.62 6.90 -21.46
CA LYS A 129 -8.54 7.41 -20.44
C LYS A 129 -8.00 7.19 -19.04
N GLN A 130 -7.58 5.96 -18.73
CA GLN A 130 -7.10 5.62 -17.39
C GLN A 130 -5.79 6.34 -17.04
N THR A 131 -4.90 6.53 -18.03
CA THR A 131 -3.67 7.31 -17.86
C THR A 131 -3.97 8.75 -17.51
N ILE A 132 -4.84 9.41 -18.28
CA ILE A 132 -5.24 10.80 -18.04
C ILE A 132 -5.94 10.94 -16.68
N ASP A 133 -6.86 10.02 -16.35
CA ASP A 133 -7.60 10.05 -15.09
C ASP A 133 -6.66 9.84 -13.89
N ALA A 134 -5.66 8.95 -14.00
CA ALA A 134 -4.66 8.72 -12.97
C ALA A 134 -3.75 9.95 -12.76
N MET A 135 -3.25 10.55 -13.84
CA MET A 135 -2.46 11.80 -13.77
C MET A 135 -3.28 12.94 -13.13
N ARG A 136 -4.56 13.06 -13.49
CA ARG A 136 -5.47 14.06 -12.88
C ARG A 136 -5.75 13.79 -11.41
N ALA A 137 -5.73 12.53 -10.98
CA ALA A 137 -5.79 12.13 -9.59
C ALA A 137 -4.45 12.31 -8.83
N GLY A 138 -3.44 12.89 -9.48
CA GLY A 138 -2.12 13.14 -8.91
C GLY A 138 -1.29 11.88 -8.71
N LYS A 139 -1.53 10.83 -9.51
CA LYS A 139 -0.78 9.58 -9.46
C LYS A 139 0.30 9.55 -10.54
N ASP A 140 1.45 8.99 -10.21
CA ASP A 140 2.42 8.58 -11.23
C ASP A 140 1.87 7.40 -12.04
N VAL A 141 2.22 7.30 -13.32
CA VAL A 141 1.62 6.31 -14.22
C VAL A 141 2.68 5.51 -14.96
N TYR A 142 2.59 4.20 -14.82
CA TYR A 142 3.10 3.24 -15.78
C TYR A 142 1.92 2.69 -16.60
N CYS A 143 1.98 2.78 -17.92
CA CYS A 143 0.97 2.21 -18.81
C CYS A 143 1.62 1.16 -19.73
N GLU A 144 1.00 -0.01 -19.84
CA GLU A 144 1.40 -1.03 -20.80
C GLU A 144 1.30 -0.54 -22.24
N LYS A 145 2.07 -1.19 -23.11
CA LYS A 145 2.05 -0.90 -24.54
C LYS A 145 0.85 -1.59 -25.21
N PRO A 146 0.26 -0.97 -26.26
CA PRO A 146 0.50 0.40 -26.73
C PRO A 146 -0.16 1.44 -25.80
N LEU A 147 0.46 2.62 -25.64
CA LEU A 147 -0.07 3.70 -24.77
C LEU A 147 -1.46 4.17 -25.19
N THR A 148 -1.74 4.22 -26.50
CA THR A 148 -2.99 4.71 -27.07
C THR A 148 -3.31 3.99 -28.38
N LEU A 149 -4.58 3.97 -28.79
CA LEU A 149 -4.99 3.46 -30.11
C LEU A 149 -4.78 4.49 -31.23
N TYR A 150 -4.94 5.78 -30.92
CA TYR A 150 -4.87 6.87 -31.90
C TYR A 150 -3.84 7.91 -31.49
N TRP A 151 -3.16 8.51 -32.46
CA TRP A 151 -2.11 9.51 -32.17
C TRP A 151 -2.67 10.77 -31.48
N GLN A 152 -3.94 11.13 -31.70
CA GLN A 152 -4.59 12.25 -31.01
C GLN A 152 -4.64 12.00 -29.51
N GLN A 153 -4.98 10.78 -29.09
CA GLN A 153 -4.99 10.40 -27.69
C GLN A 153 -3.61 10.55 -27.06
N ALA A 154 -2.54 10.25 -27.79
CA ALA A 154 -1.18 10.44 -27.29
C ALA A 154 -0.88 11.93 -27.02
N LYS A 155 -1.38 12.85 -27.86
CA LYS A 155 -1.29 14.30 -27.60
C LYS A 155 -2.07 14.70 -26.36
N ASP A 156 -3.23 14.11 -26.12
CA ASP A 156 -4.05 14.41 -24.95
C ASP A 156 -3.43 13.87 -23.65
N VAL A 157 -2.81 12.68 -23.70
CA VAL A 157 -1.98 12.15 -22.61
C VAL A 157 -0.80 13.08 -22.33
N ALA A 158 -0.08 13.52 -23.36
CA ALA A 158 1.06 14.42 -23.20
C ALA A 158 0.67 15.76 -22.54
N LYS A 159 -0.52 16.30 -22.86
CA LYS A 159 -1.05 17.51 -22.20
C LYS A 159 -1.45 17.30 -20.74
N ALA A 160 -1.80 16.06 -20.37
CA ALA A 160 -2.17 15.72 -19.00
C ALA A 160 -0.94 15.53 -18.10
N SER A 161 0.19 15.14 -18.67
CA SER A 161 1.49 15.08 -18.00
C SER A 161 1.93 16.50 -17.63
N LYS A 162 2.21 16.74 -16.34
CA LYS A 162 2.74 18.01 -15.84
C LYS A 162 4.19 17.86 -15.42
#